data_AF-A0A399QD64-F1
#
_entry.id   AF-A0A399QD64-F1
#
_cell.length_a   1.000
_cell.length_b   1.000
_cell.length_c   1.000
_cell.angle_alpha   90.00
_cell.angle_beta   90.00
_cell.angle_gamma   90.00
#
_symmetry.space_group_name_H-M   'P 1'
#
loop_
_entity.id
_entity.type
_entity.pdbx_description
1 polymer ?
#
loop_
_entity_poly.entity_id
_entity_poly.type
_entity_poly.pdbx_seq_one_letter_code
_entity_poly.pdbx_strand_id
1 'polypeptide(L)' 'PQEDTGTRGGRFSRREVHQATGMVVAQMGIPPIDALLVLRGHAFATGRPLRDVAEDVVGRTLDFSPDR' A
#
# COMPACT_ATOMS: atom_id res chain seq x y z
N PRO A 1 19.65 -14.78 22.11
CA PRO A 1 18.49 -15.47 21.51
C PRO A 1 17.99 -14.64 20.32
N GLN A 2 18.01 -15.23 19.13
CA GLN A 2 18.01 -14.57 17.82
C GLN A 2 16.67 -13.86 17.50
N GLU A 3 16.76 -12.66 16.92
CA GLU A 3 15.66 -11.85 16.39
C GLU A 3 14.96 -12.54 15.19
N ASP A 4 13.64 -12.76 15.28
CA ASP A 4 12.79 -13.39 14.25
C ASP A 4 11.63 -12.47 13.81
N THR A 5 11.87 -11.16 13.71
CA THR A 5 10.86 -10.15 13.35
C THR A 5 10.81 -9.84 11.84
N GLY A 6 11.90 -10.05 11.10
CA GLY A 6 12.00 -9.66 9.68
C GLY A 6 11.17 -10.50 8.70
N THR A 7 11.07 -11.81 8.92
CA THR A 7 10.39 -12.74 7.97
C THR A 7 8.87 -12.63 8.02
N ARG A 8 8.29 -12.42 9.21
CA ARG A 8 6.85 -12.15 9.35
C ARG A 8 6.49 -10.80 8.74
N GLY A 9 7.22 -9.74 9.07
CA GLY A 9 7.01 -8.40 8.52
C GLY A 9 7.02 -8.37 6.98
N GLY A 10 7.93 -9.11 6.34
CA GLY A 10 7.98 -9.20 4.87
C GLY A 10 6.76 -9.89 4.24
N ARG A 11 6.22 -10.94 4.87
CA ARG A 11 5.02 -11.65 4.36
C ARG A 11 3.74 -10.87 4.57
N PHE A 12 3.59 -10.21 5.72
CA PHE A 12 2.45 -9.32 5.99
C PHE A 12 2.50 -8.10 5.06
N SER A 13 3.68 -7.50 4.89
CA SER A 13 3.88 -6.38 3.96
C SER A 13 3.49 -6.73 2.53
N ARG A 14 3.85 -7.92 2.01
CA ARG A 14 3.43 -8.34 0.65
C ARG A 14 1.91 -8.49 0.55
N ARG A 15 1.25 -9.00 1.59
CA ARG A 15 -0.23 -9.13 1.61
C ARG A 15 -0.90 -7.76 1.69
N GLU A 16 -0.42 -6.87 2.55
CA GLU A 16 -0.95 -5.51 2.71
C GLU A 16 -0.81 -4.69 1.44
N VAL A 17 0.35 -4.72 0.78
CA VAL A 17 0.55 -4.04 -0.51
C VAL A 17 -0.41 -4.56 -1.56
N HIS A 18 -0.67 -5.87 -1.60
CA HIS A 18 -1.64 -6.45 -2.53
C HIS A 18 -3.09 -6.01 -2.22
N GLN A 19 -3.47 -5.97 -0.94
CA GLN A 19 -4.78 -5.49 -0.52
C GLN A 19 -4.98 -4.01 -0.81
N ALA A 20 -4.02 -3.16 -0.45
CA ALA A 20 -4.02 -1.74 -0.77
C ALA A 20 -4.13 -1.51 -2.28
N THR A 21 -3.40 -2.29 -3.09
CA THR A 21 -3.52 -2.23 -4.56
C THR A 21 -4.96 -2.49 -5.01
N GLY A 22 -5.62 -3.53 -4.48
CA GLY A 22 -7.02 -3.82 -4.79
C GLY A 22 -7.99 -2.72 -4.34
N MET A 23 -7.73 -2.08 -3.19
CA MET A 23 -8.53 -0.94 -2.72
C MET A 23 -8.39 0.26 -3.65
N VAL A 24 -7.17 0.59 -4.08
CA VAL A 24 -6.93 1.69 -5.04
C VAL A 24 -7.55 1.41 -6.41
N VAL A 25 -7.52 0.15 -6.88
CA VAL A 25 -8.27 -0.26 -8.09
C VAL A 25 -9.75 0.07 -7.95
N ALA A 26 -10.36 -0.24 -6.80
CA ALA A 26 -11.77 0.03 -6.55
C ALA A 26 -12.08 1.54 -6.39
N GLN A 27 -11.16 2.30 -5.79
CA GLN A 27 -11.31 3.75 -5.57
C GLN A 27 -11.18 4.55 -6.88
N MET A 28 -10.23 4.18 -7.74
CA MET A 28 -9.85 4.98 -8.92
C MET A 28 -10.35 4.39 -10.26
N GLY A 29 -10.76 3.12 -10.29
CA GLY A 29 -11.18 2.46 -11.54
C GLY A 29 -10.04 2.18 -12.53
N ILE A 30 -8.80 2.03 -12.04
CA ILE A 30 -7.60 1.83 -12.86
C ILE A 30 -7.07 0.38 -12.79
N PRO A 31 -6.28 -0.09 -13.76
CA PRO A 31 -5.65 -1.41 -13.72
C PRO A 31 -4.75 -1.61 -12.47
N PRO A 32 -4.60 -2.86 -11.97
CA PRO A 32 -3.79 -3.14 -10.78
C PRO A 32 -2.33 -2.70 -10.86
N ILE A 33 -1.72 -2.77 -12.05
CA ILE A 33 -0.33 -2.33 -12.25
C ILE A 33 -0.19 -0.81 -12.06
N ASP A 34 -1.18 -0.04 -12.49
CA ASP A 34 -1.22 1.41 -12.35
C ASP A 34 -1.55 1.81 -10.91
N ALA A 35 -2.46 1.09 -10.25
CA ALA A 35 -2.73 1.26 -8.82
C ALA A 35 -1.48 1.04 -7.95
N LEU A 36 -0.70 -0.01 -8.25
CA LEU A 36 0.57 -0.23 -7.56
C LEU A 36 1.58 0.90 -7.84
N LEU A 37 1.56 1.47 -9.05
CA LEU A 37 2.40 2.61 -9.40
C LEU A 37 1.99 3.88 -8.62
N VAL A 38 0.68 4.11 -8.43
CA VAL A 38 0.17 5.20 -7.57
C VAL A 38 0.67 5.06 -6.13
N LEU A 39 0.55 3.87 -5.53
CA LEU A 39 1.06 3.62 -4.18
C LEU A 39 2.58 3.87 -4.07
N ARG A 40 3.35 3.42 -5.06
CA ARG A 40 4.81 3.67 -5.13
C ARG A 40 5.14 5.14 -5.35
N GLY A 41 4.38 5.83 -6.18
CA GLY A 41 4.52 7.26 -6.43
C GLY A 41 4.27 8.06 -5.16
N HIS A 42 3.21 7.74 -4.41
CA HIS A 42 2.93 8.36 -3.12
C HIS A 42 4.03 8.09 -2.09
N ALA A 43 4.47 6.83 -1.97
CA ALA A 43 5.57 6.44 -1.09
C ALA A 43 6.85 7.21 -1.42
N PHE A 44 7.19 7.33 -2.71
CA PHE A 44 8.34 8.09 -3.17
C PHE A 44 8.22 9.58 -2.87
N ALA A 45 7.08 10.20 -3.21
CA ALA A 45 6.84 11.63 -3.00
C ALA A 45 6.83 12.03 -1.53
N THR A 46 6.42 11.13 -0.64
CA THR A 46 6.39 11.35 0.82
C THR A 46 7.62 10.85 1.56
N GLY A 47 8.57 10.19 0.87
CA GLY A 47 9.74 9.57 1.51
C GLY A 47 9.40 8.44 2.47
N ARG A 48 8.21 7.84 2.36
CA ARG A 48 7.72 6.79 3.26
C ARG A 48 7.92 5.40 2.67
N PRO A 49 8.18 4.36 3.49
CA PRO A 49 8.14 2.99 3.03
C PRO A 49 6.79 2.63 2.40
N LEU A 50 6.80 1.89 1.28
CA LEU A 50 5.58 1.43 0.61
C LEU A 50 4.63 0.66 1.54
N ARG A 51 5.18 -0.10 2.50
CA ARG A 51 4.39 -0.85 3.48
C ARG A 51 3.57 0.07 4.39
N ASP A 52 4.12 1.20 4.80
CA ASP A 52 3.46 2.16 5.69
C ASP A 52 2.32 2.87 4.91
N VAL A 53 2.54 3.16 3.63
CA VAL A 53 1.49 3.69 2.73
C VAL A 53 0.39 2.65 2.52
N ALA A 54 0.74 1.37 2.32
CA ALA A 54 -0.23 0.30 2.17
C ALA A 54 -1.06 0.09 3.45
N GLU A 55 -0.43 0.18 4.62
CA GLU A 55 -1.09 0.14 5.93
C GLU A 55 -2.12 1.27 6.06
N ASP A 56 -1.75 2.50 5.70
CA ASP A 56 -2.69 3.64 5.76
C ASP A 56 -3.89 3.48 4.81
N VAL A 57 -3.68 2.93 3.61
CA VAL A 57 -4.77 2.66 2.66
C VAL A 57 -5.71 1.60 3.21
N VAL A 58 -5.17 0.48 3.70
CA VAL A 58 -5.97 -0.60 4.31
C VAL A 58 -6.69 -0.09 5.58
N GLY A 59 -6.03 0.76 6.36
CA GLY A 59 -6.57 1.44 7.53
C GLY A 59 -7.55 2.56 7.22
N ARG A 60 -7.73 2.92 5.94
CA ARG A 60 -8.57 4.05 5.46
C ARG A 60 -8.14 5.42 6.00
N THR A 61 -6.87 5.57 6.38
CA THR A 61 -6.25 6.85 6.73
C THR A 61 -5.82 7.62 5.48
N LEU A 62 -5.51 6.89 4.40
CA LEU A 62 -5.19 7.43 3.08
C LEU A 62 -6.22 6.93 2.05
N ASP A 63 -6.86 7.86 1.33
CA ASP A 63 -7.86 7.58 0.31
C ASP A 63 -7.43 8.19 -1.04
N PHE A 64 -7.55 7.41 -2.12
CA PHE A 64 -7.24 7.83 -3.49
C PHE A 64 -8.49 8.01 -4.35
N SER A 65 -9.68 7.92 -3.77
CA SER A 65 -10.93 8.22 -4.48
C SER A 65 -10.85 9.65 -5.05
N PRO A 66 -11.25 9.88 -6.31
CA PRO A 66 -11.37 11.24 -6.82
C PRO A 66 -12.30 12.03 -5.90
N ASP A 67 -11.97 13.29 -5.63
CA ASP A 67 -12.83 14.19 -4.87
C ASP A 67 -14.26 14.08 -5.42
N ARG A 68 -15.20 13.82 -4.51
CA ARG A 68 -16.60 13.57 -4.86
C ARG A 68 -17.27 14.80 -5.46
#